data_AF-A0A2N2JS91-F1
#
_entry.id   AF-A0A2N2JS91-F1
#
_cell.length_a   1.000
_cell.length_b   1.000
_cell.length_c   1.000
_cell.angle_alpha   90.00
_cell.angle_beta   90.00
_cell.angle_gamma   90.00
#
_symmetry.space_group_name_H-M   'P 1'
#
loop_
_entity.id
_entity.type
_entity.pdbx_description
1 polymer ?
#
loop_
_entity_poly.entity_id
_entity_poly.type
_entity_poly.pdbx_seq_one_letter_code
_entity_poly.pdbx_strand_id
1 'polypeptide(L)' 'MATFVLVHGATAGGWIWRTVPSLLRAAGHDEVYTPTLTGLGERRHLFSPDIS' A
#
# COMPACT_ATOMS: atom_id res chain seq x y z
N MET A 1 -11.06 -9.48 -14.14
CA MET A 1 -11.47 -8.35 -13.30
C MET A 1 -11.41 -8.77 -11.82
N ALA A 2 -10.59 -8.10 -11.01
CA ALA A 2 -10.49 -8.34 -9.56
C ALA A 2 -9.91 -7.09 -8.87
N THR A 3 -10.23 -6.90 -7.60
CA THR A 3 -9.73 -5.79 -6.77
C THR A 3 -8.47 -6.22 -6.01
N PHE A 4 -7.41 -5.43 -6.07
CA PHE A 4 -6.15 -5.70 -5.37
C PHE A 4 -5.84 -4.65 -4.31
N VAL A 5 -5.41 -5.13 -3.14
CA VAL A 5 -4.83 -4.29 -2.09
C VAL A 5 -3.42 -4.81 -1.79
N LEU A 6 -2.41 -4.03 -2.15
CA LEU A 6 -1.01 -4.39 -1.97
C LEU A 6 -0.48 -3.82 -0.65
N VAL A 7 -0.30 -4.71 0.33
CA VAL A 7 0.15 -4.36 1.68
C VAL A 7 1.66 -4.53 1.78
N HIS A 8 2.34 -3.55 2.36
CA HIS A 8 3.79 -3.57 2.54
C HIS A 8 4.18 -4.19 3.90
N GLY A 9 5.46 -4.55 4.05
CA GLY A 9 6.01 -5.06 5.31
C GLY A 9 6.37 -3.96 6.34
N ALA A 10 6.88 -4.36 7.50
CA ALA A 10 7.03 -3.50 8.69
C ALA A 10 7.85 -2.21 8.51
N THR A 11 8.77 -2.15 7.54
CA THR A 11 9.70 -1.01 7.37
C THR A 11 9.50 -0.25 6.06
N ALA A 12 8.34 -0.42 5.43
CA ALA A 12 8.03 0.10 4.10
C ALA A 12 6.79 1.00 4.10
N GLY A 13 6.33 1.36 2.91
CA GLY A 13 5.04 2.00 2.64
C GLY A 13 4.55 1.62 1.25
N GLY A 14 3.43 2.18 0.82
CA GLY A 14 2.82 1.89 -0.48
C GLY A 14 3.78 2.10 -1.67
N TRP A 15 4.80 2.96 -1.52
CA TRP A 15 5.79 3.28 -2.55
C TRP A 15 6.61 2.07 -3.03
N ILE A 16 6.71 0.98 -2.27
CA ILE A 16 7.43 -0.23 -2.72
C ILE A 16 6.75 -0.87 -3.94
N TRP A 17 5.44 -0.63 -4.07
CA TRP A 17 4.62 -1.16 -5.14
C TRP A 17 4.52 -0.21 -6.34
N ARG A 18 5.35 0.83 -6.45
CA ARG A 18 5.23 1.91 -7.47
C ARG A 18 4.92 1.43 -8.89
N THR A 19 5.44 0.28 -9.32
CA THR A 19 5.24 -0.27 -10.68
C THR A 19 4.09 -1.27 -10.79
N VAL A 20 3.70 -1.93 -9.70
CA VAL A 20 2.77 -3.06 -9.71
C VAL A 20 1.33 -2.66 -10.09
N PRO A 21 0.76 -1.52 -9.64
CA PRO A 21 -0.55 -1.07 -10.09
C PRO A 21 -0.67 -0.91 -11.59
N SER A 22 0.37 -0.41 -12.26
CA SER A 22 0.36 -0.28 -13.72
C SER A 22 0.31 -1.64 -14.41
N LEU A 23 1.04 -2.63 -13.90
CA LEU A 23 1.04 -4.00 -14.44
C LEU A 23 -0.31 -4.69 -14.24
N LEU A 24 -0.90 -4.57 -13.05
CA LEU A 24 -2.20 -5.18 -12.74
C LEU A 24 -3.33 -4.52 -13.54
N ARG A 25 -3.31 -3.19 -13.69
CA ARG A 25 -4.27 -2.47 -14.55
C ARG A 25 -4.14 -2.88 -16.01
N ALA A 26 -2.91 -2.99 -16.52
CA ALA A 26 -2.67 -3.50 -17.88
C ALA A 26 -3.18 -4.94 -18.09
N ALA A 27 -3.24 -5.74 -17.03
CA ALA A 27 -3.80 -7.10 -17.04
C ALA A 27 -5.34 -7.13 -16.88
N GLY A 28 -6.03 -5.99 -16.87
CA GLY A 28 -7.49 -5.91 -16.75
C GLY A 28 -8.01 -5.90 -15.30
N HIS A 29 -7.19 -5.41 -14.37
CA HIS A 29 -7.56 -5.16 -12.98
C HIS A 29 -7.53 -3.66 -12.66
N ASP A 30 -8.65 -2.98 -12.87
CA ASP A 30 -8.70 -1.51 -12.74
C ASP A 30 -8.55 -1.03 -11.29
N GLU A 31 -9.10 -1.78 -10.34
CA GLU A 31 -9.07 -1.45 -8.92
C GLU A 31 -7.82 -2.01 -8.24
N VAL A 32 -6.81 -1.15 -8.06
CA VAL A 32 -5.57 -1.49 -7.37
C VAL A 32 -5.18 -0.39 -6.38
N TYR A 33 -4.99 -0.77 -5.12
CA TYR A 33 -4.65 0.13 -4.02
C TYR A 33 -3.30 -0.26 -3.41
N THR A 34 -2.49 0.74 -3.08
CA THR A 34 -1.17 0.59 -2.44
C THR A 34 -1.10 1.49 -1.19
N PRO A 35 -1.91 1.24 -0.15
CA PRO A 35 -1.91 2.09 1.03
C PRO A 35 -0.60 1.93 1.83
N THR A 36 -0.20 2.98 2.52
CA THR A 36 0.73 2.87 3.63
C THR A 36 -0.03 2.62 4.93
N LEU A 37 0.43 1.67 5.72
CA LEU A 37 -0.11 1.33 7.04
C LEU A 37 0.05 2.51 8.01
N THR A 38 -0.90 2.67 8.93
CA THR A 38 -0.88 3.72 9.94
C THR A 38 0.36 3.60 10.83
N GLY A 39 0.98 4.73 11.17
CA GLY A 39 2.18 4.75 12.00
C GLY A 39 3.49 4.43 11.26
N LEU A 40 3.44 4.13 9.96
CA LEU A 40 4.62 3.86 9.13
C LEU A 40 4.74 4.84 7.97
N GLY A 41 5.96 4.98 7.41
CA GLY A 41 6.21 5.76 6.20
C GLY A 41 5.76 7.22 6.27
N GLU A 42 5.00 7.68 5.27
CA GLU A 42 4.41 9.03 5.26
C GLU A 42 3.38 9.24 6.37
N ARG A 43 2.85 8.15 6.94
CA ARG A 43 1.90 8.13 8.05
C ARG A 43 2.56 7.92 9.42
N ARG A 44 3.89 8.01 9.51
CA ARG A 44 4.63 7.85 10.79
C ARG A 44 4.18 8.77 11.91
N HIS A 45 3.65 9.94 11.57
CA HIS A 45 3.15 10.93 12.53
C HIS A 45 1.89 10.47 13.27
N LEU A 46 1.25 9.38 12.80
CA LEU A 46 0.10 8.75 13.45
C LEU A 46 0.51 7.61 14.41
N PHE A 47 1.81 7.34 14.55
CA PHE A 47 2.28 6.32 15.48
C PHE A 47 1.96 6.74 16.91
N SER A 48 1.28 5.86 17.64
CA SER A 48 0.82 6.09 19.01
C SER A 48 0.71 4.75 19.73
N PRO A 49 0.57 4.74 21.08
CA PRO A 49 0.43 3.49 21.84
C PRO A 49 -0.70 2.58 21.37
N ASP A 50 -1.78 3.13 20.81
CA ASP A 50 -2.93 2.36 20.30
C ASP A 50 -2.66 1.68 18.94
N ILE A 51 -1.53 1.99 18.29
CA ILE A 51 -1.13 1.50 16.96
C ILE A 51 0.07 0.52 17.06
N SER A 52 0.62 0.32 18.26
CA SER A 52 1.81 -0.53 18.50
C SER A 52 1.52 -2.02 18.57
#